data_AF-A0A364LG29-F1
#
_entry.id   AF-A0A364LG29-F1
#
_cell.length_a   1.000
_cell.length_b   1.000
_cell.length_c   1.000
_cell.angle_alpha   90.00
_cell.angle_beta   90.00
_cell.angle_gamma   90.00
#
_symmetry.space_group_name_H-M   'P 1'
#
loop_
_entity.id
_entity.type
_entity.pdbx_description
1 polymer ?
#
loop_
_entity_poly.entity_id
_entity_poly.type
_entity_poly.pdbx_seq_one_letter_code
_entity_poly.pdbx_strand_id
1 'polypeptide(L)'
;MTLTTKDYLDFLRDGDYLRALDWTAYLEKKCGVKAGGGDDLLPIGVFELIRYGFCPEDMKHIELLYAAQGVNLFKGVAGYGCTNLISAALQYMVYFKHQLLMFYATNEDWGSNELWDKAAVIKHMERESPHLSAEANSIQLSTEYEALDKRAQELEREVQELKGNSEIQKLRANIESLESYRELCNEYIDLLSKALDSLNSGKTENQTGEQALPSAQSRARKAEVTAVRLGLVKVLNEDFRVSMANKINWNKVGLQLDEIKAQQPLDWEFNYLKRLQPPFSLGKAIVDKQNQLLFFGMNCLQSIIGCDSSSLRASSEGPQS
;
A
#
# COMPACT_ATOMS: atom_id res chain seq x y z
N MET A 1 -14.94 -4.21 12.92
CA MET A 1 -14.55 -3.09 13.79
C MET A 1 -14.28 -1.89 12.90
N THR A 2 -14.77 -0.71 13.28
CA THR A 2 -14.39 0.56 12.63
C THR A 2 -13.03 0.98 13.17
N LEU A 3 -12.06 1.18 12.28
CA LEU A 3 -10.74 1.69 12.65
C LEU A 3 -10.84 3.15 13.13
N THR A 4 -9.93 3.52 14.02
CA THR A 4 -9.75 4.85 14.62
C THR A 4 -8.32 5.33 14.38
N THR A 5 -8.03 6.61 14.59
CA THR A 5 -6.64 7.13 14.49
C THR A 5 -5.68 6.36 15.39
N LYS A 6 -6.14 5.88 16.56
CA LYS A 6 -5.31 5.02 17.42
C LYS A 6 -4.82 3.78 16.68
N ASP A 7 -5.69 3.09 15.96
CA ASP A 7 -5.33 1.87 15.23
C ASP A 7 -4.28 2.18 14.14
N TYR A 8 -4.40 3.34 13.48
CA TYR A 8 -3.41 3.79 12.48
C TYR A 8 -2.06 4.17 13.10
N LEU A 9 -2.06 4.77 14.30
CA LEU A 9 -0.84 5.01 15.07
C LEU A 9 -0.20 3.70 15.55
N ASP A 10 -1.00 2.73 15.95
CA ASP A 10 -0.51 1.40 16.32
C ASP A 10 0.09 0.70 15.10
N PHE A 11 -0.50 0.82 13.91
CA PHE A 11 0.13 0.36 12.66
C PHE A 11 1.48 1.05 12.39
N LEU A 12 1.57 2.37 12.60
CA LEU A 12 2.82 3.13 12.43
C LEU A 12 3.92 2.57 13.36
N ARG A 13 3.59 2.37 14.64
CA ARG A 13 4.50 1.88 15.69
C ARG A 13 4.93 0.43 15.46
N ASP A 14 4.03 -0.38 14.93
CA ASP A 14 4.28 -1.78 14.55
C ASP A 14 5.04 -1.91 13.22
N GLY A 15 5.34 -0.78 12.56
CA GLY A 15 5.99 -0.70 11.27
C GLY A 15 5.12 -1.14 10.10
N ASP A 16 3.80 -1.29 10.26
CA ASP A 16 2.85 -1.56 9.17
C ASP A 16 2.51 -0.26 8.41
N TYR A 17 3.53 0.28 7.74
CA TYR A 17 3.49 1.61 7.15
C TYR A 17 2.38 1.78 6.10
N LEU A 18 2.15 0.78 5.23
CA LEU A 18 1.10 0.90 4.21
C LEU A 18 -0.29 1.09 4.83
N ARG A 19 -0.60 0.36 5.91
CA ARG A 19 -1.86 0.57 6.64
C ARG A 19 -1.88 1.88 7.41
N ALA A 20 -0.75 2.29 8.00
CA ALA A 20 -0.66 3.59 8.65
C ALA A 20 -0.95 4.74 7.68
N LEU A 21 -0.50 4.64 6.41
CA LEU A 21 -0.74 5.65 5.37
C LEU A 21 -2.19 5.73 4.88
N ASP A 22 -3.01 4.69 5.10
CA ASP A 22 -4.46 4.74 4.86
C ASP A 22 -5.20 5.64 5.86
N TRP A 23 -4.53 6.13 6.91
CA TRP A 23 -5.07 7.09 7.86
C TRP A 23 -5.68 8.32 7.18
N THR A 24 -5.03 8.83 6.14
CA THR A 24 -5.53 10.00 5.40
C THR A 24 -6.87 9.72 4.72
N ALA A 25 -7.03 8.54 4.11
CA ALA A 25 -8.32 8.14 3.52
C ALA A 25 -9.40 7.96 4.59
N TYR A 26 -9.03 7.48 5.79
CA TYR A 26 -9.92 7.45 6.94
C TYR A 26 -10.36 8.87 7.36
N LEU A 27 -9.43 9.83 7.45
CA LEU A 27 -9.76 11.22 7.78
C LEU A 27 -10.67 11.86 6.73
N GLU A 28 -10.38 11.69 5.45
CA GLU A 28 -11.22 12.18 4.35
C GLU A 28 -12.65 11.67 4.48
N LYS A 29 -12.81 10.37 4.73
CA LYS A 29 -14.12 9.74 4.93
C LYS A 29 -14.82 10.25 6.19
N LYS A 30 -14.10 10.38 7.30
CA LYS A 30 -14.63 10.89 8.58
C LYS A 30 -15.14 12.32 8.44
N CYS A 31 -14.45 13.14 7.64
CA CYS A 31 -14.73 14.56 7.47
C CYS A 31 -15.68 14.87 6.30
N GLY A 32 -16.04 13.87 5.49
CA GLY A 32 -16.81 14.09 4.25
C GLY A 32 -16.07 14.95 3.22
N VAL A 33 -14.73 14.99 3.27
CA VAL A 33 -13.92 15.74 2.29
C VAL A 33 -13.73 14.87 1.04
N LYS A 34 -13.73 15.50 -0.13
CA LYS A 34 -13.35 14.80 -1.37
C LYS A 34 -11.88 14.39 -1.29
N ALA A 35 -11.56 13.22 -1.83
CA ALA A 35 -10.19 12.75 -1.92
C ALA A 35 -9.27 13.83 -2.53
N GLY A 36 -8.17 14.14 -1.85
CA GLY A 36 -7.19 15.15 -2.27
C GLY A 36 -7.47 16.59 -1.82
N GLY A 37 -8.49 16.84 -1.00
CA GLY A 37 -8.75 18.16 -0.39
C GLY A 37 -7.80 18.46 0.78
N GLY A 38 -6.55 18.82 0.48
CA GLY A 38 -5.46 18.90 1.46
C GLY A 38 -5.56 20.00 2.52
N ASP A 39 -6.11 21.18 2.19
CA ASP A 39 -6.03 22.36 3.06
C ASP A 39 -6.78 22.18 4.39
N ASP A 40 -7.92 21.49 4.34
CA ASP A 40 -8.72 21.21 5.54
C ASP A 40 -8.20 20.00 6.34
N LEU A 41 -7.41 19.12 5.72
CA LEU A 41 -6.97 17.86 6.33
C LEU A 41 -5.81 18.06 7.30
N LEU A 42 -4.92 19.02 7.04
CA LEU A 42 -3.78 19.26 7.91
C LEU A 42 -4.18 19.63 9.36
N PRO A 43 -5.02 20.66 9.61
CA PRO A 43 -5.43 21.00 10.98
C PRO A 43 -6.15 19.84 11.68
N ILE A 44 -6.93 19.07 10.93
CA ILE A 44 -7.63 17.88 11.42
C ILE A 44 -6.65 16.76 11.79
N GLY A 45 -5.66 16.50 10.93
CA GLY A 45 -4.64 15.50 11.17
C GLY A 45 -3.85 15.83 12.44
N VAL A 46 -3.43 17.09 12.60
CA VAL A 46 -2.74 17.54 13.82
C VAL A 46 -3.62 17.35 15.05
N PHE A 47 -4.90 17.75 14.98
CA PHE A 47 -5.86 17.55 16.07
C PHE A 47 -5.98 16.07 16.48
N GLU A 48 -6.13 15.17 15.50
CA GLU A 48 -6.24 13.73 15.73
C GLU A 48 -4.95 13.13 16.31
N LEU A 49 -3.77 13.58 15.86
CA LEU A 49 -2.48 13.16 16.45
C LEU A 49 -2.35 13.56 17.92
N ILE A 50 -2.75 14.80 18.26
CA ILE A 50 -2.78 15.28 19.66
C ILE A 50 -3.70 14.40 20.51
N ARG A 51 -4.91 14.15 20.02
CA ARG A 51 -5.95 13.41 20.74
C ARG A 51 -5.57 11.96 21.01
N TYR A 52 -4.99 11.27 20.01
CA TYR A 52 -4.70 9.85 20.10
C TYR A 52 -3.27 9.54 20.55
N GLY A 53 -2.57 10.55 21.07
CA GLY A 53 -1.30 10.36 21.77
C GLY A 53 -0.16 9.97 20.83
N PHE A 54 -0.09 10.60 19.66
CA PHE A 54 1.19 10.68 18.95
C PHE A 54 2.22 11.33 19.88
N CYS A 55 3.48 10.90 19.83
CA CYS A 55 4.52 11.39 20.73
C CYS A 55 5.89 11.52 20.03
N PRO A 56 6.87 12.21 20.63
CA PRO A 56 8.19 12.40 20.03
C PRO A 56 8.89 11.10 19.62
N GLU A 57 8.66 10.00 20.35
CA GLU A 57 9.23 8.68 20.04
C GLU A 57 8.70 8.11 18.72
N ASP A 58 7.52 8.55 18.27
CA ASP A 58 6.94 8.14 16.99
C ASP A 58 7.67 8.80 15.80
N MET A 59 8.44 9.88 16.02
CA MET A 59 9.15 10.58 14.94
C MET A 59 10.16 9.72 14.21
N LYS A 60 10.73 8.69 14.84
CA LYS A 60 11.61 7.73 14.14
C LYS A 60 10.91 7.04 12.96
N HIS A 61 9.59 6.85 13.05
CA HIS A 61 8.78 6.27 11.99
C HIS A 61 8.51 7.31 10.88
N ILE A 62 8.31 8.57 11.26
CA ILE A 62 8.15 9.69 10.32
C ILE A 62 9.44 9.95 9.53
N GLU A 63 10.59 9.89 10.19
CA GLU A 63 11.92 9.96 9.56
C GLU A 63 12.09 8.86 8.50
N LEU A 64 11.73 7.62 8.83
CA LEU A 64 11.79 6.51 7.88
C LEU A 64 10.80 6.69 6.72
N LEU A 65 9.57 7.13 6.99
CA LEU A 65 8.57 7.41 5.97
C LEU A 65 9.03 8.53 5.01
N TYR A 66 9.62 9.61 5.53
CA TYR A 66 10.13 10.71 4.72
C TYR A 66 11.30 10.26 3.84
N ALA A 67 12.27 9.52 4.39
CA ALA A 67 13.38 8.99 3.60
C ALA A 67 12.87 7.99 2.52
N ALA A 68 11.92 7.12 2.86
CA ALA A 68 11.28 6.23 1.90
C ALA A 68 10.50 6.98 0.81
N GLN A 69 9.87 8.11 1.15
CA GLN A 69 9.20 8.99 0.19
C GLN A 69 10.21 9.67 -0.75
N GLY A 70 11.37 10.09 -0.26
CA GLY A 70 12.44 10.69 -1.07
C GLY A 70 12.93 9.76 -2.19
N VAL A 71 12.93 8.45 -1.95
CA VAL A 71 13.25 7.43 -2.97
C VAL A 71 12.03 6.93 -3.75
N ASN A 72 10.89 7.64 -3.69
CA ASN A 72 9.64 7.36 -4.38
C ASN A 72 9.06 5.95 -4.10
N LEU A 73 9.22 5.46 -2.87
CA LEU A 73 8.72 4.13 -2.49
C LEU A 73 7.18 4.09 -2.43
N PHE A 74 6.55 5.17 -1.94
CA PHE A 74 5.10 5.27 -1.88
C PHE A 74 4.54 6.07 -3.06
N LYS A 75 3.53 5.52 -3.73
CA LYS A 75 2.92 6.10 -4.93
C LYS A 75 1.41 6.29 -4.74
N GLY A 76 0.80 7.18 -5.52
CA GLY A 76 -0.65 7.41 -5.51
C GLY A 76 -1.18 7.76 -4.13
N VAL A 77 -2.22 7.05 -3.68
CA VAL A 77 -2.88 7.27 -2.38
C VAL A 77 -1.90 7.14 -1.21
N ALA A 78 -1.00 6.15 -1.23
CA ALA A 78 -0.01 5.98 -0.17
C ALA A 78 0.98 7.15 -0.11
N GLY A 79 1.44 7.63 -1.28
CA GLY A 79 2.32 8.81 -1.33
C GLY A 79 1.65 10.07 -0.81
N TYR A 80 0.38 10.30 -1.17
CA TYR A 80 -0.43 11.39 -0.61
C TYR A 80 -0.63 11.24 0.90
N GLY A 81 -0.93 10.03 1.36
CA GLY A 81 -1.05 9.70 2.78
C GLY A 81 0.23 10.02 3.55
N CYS A 82 1.38 9.66 2.97
CA CYS A 82 2.71 9.89 3.53
C CYS A 82 2.97 11.38 3.73
N THR A 83 2.76 12.20 2.68
CA THR A 83 2.93 13.65 2.77
C THR A 83 2.05 14.27 3.85
N ASN A 84 0.77 13.90 3.94
CA ASN A 84 -0.14 14.45 4.96
C ASN A 84 0.27 14.05 6.38
N LEU A 85 0.62 12.78 6.59
CA LEU A 85 1.05 12.30 7.91
C LEU A 85 2.35 12.98 8.36
N ILE A 86 3.32 13.15 7.46
CA ILE A 86 4.56 13.87 7.75
C ILE A 86 4.27 15.33 8.13
N SER A 87 3.48 16.05 7.32
CA SER A 87 3.14 17.45 7.59
C SER A 87 2.41 17.62 8.93
N ALA A 88 1.46 16.72 9.25
CA ALA A 88 0.76 16.74 10.53
C ALA A 88 1.70 16.45 11.70
N ALA A 89 2.61 15.48 11.55
CA ALA A 89 3.59 15.13 12.58
C ALA A 89 4.58 16.28 12.85
N LEU A 90 5.05 16.97 11.82
CA LEU A 90 5.94 18.13 11.98
C LEU A 90 5.24 19.28 12.69
N GLN A 91 4.01 19.60 12.32
CA GLN A 91 3.24 20.62 13.02
C GLN A 91 2.93 20.22 14.47
N TYR A 92 2.67 18.94 14.73
CA TYR A 92 2.59 18.40 16.09
C TYR A 92 3.89 18.66 16.87
N MET A 93 5.07 18.41 16.27
CA MET A 93 6.36 18.59 16.94
C MET A 93 6.63 20.04 17.31
N VAL A 94 6.24 21.00 16.45
CA VAL A 94 6.28 22.43 16.79
C VAL A 94 5.42 22.69 18.03
N TYR A 95 4.19 22.19 18.07
CA TYR A 95 3.32 22.37 19.24
C TYR A 95 3.85 21.67 20.50
N PHE A 96 4.47 20.51 20.39
CA PHE A 96 5.13 19.82 21.50
C PHE A 96 6.27 20.67 22.08
N LYS A 97 7.19 21.14 21.24
CA LYS A 97 8.37 21.93 21.66
C LYS A 97 8.00 23.27 22.28
N HIS A 98 6.88 23.85 21.86
CA HIS A 98 6.36 25.12 22.39
C HIS A 98 5.31 24.94 23.51
N GLN A 99 5.11 23.72 24.01
CA GLN A 99 4.16 23.40 25.10
C GLN A 99 2.70 23.79 24.76
N LEU A 100 2.33 23.74 23.48
CA LEU A 100 1.00 24.10 22.97
C LEU A 100 0.05 22.91 22.84
N LEU A 101 0.50 21.68 23.08
CA LEU A 101 -0.38 20.51 22.94
C LEU A 101 -1.62 20.61 23.83
N MET A 102 -1.49 21.09 25.06
CA MET A 102 -2.63 21.27 25.96
C MET A 102 -3.58 22.40 25.54
N PHE A 103 -3.09 23.39 24.80
CA PHE A 103 -3.92 24.45 24.24
C PHE A 103 -4.79 23.94 23.09
N TYR A 104 -4.24 23.05 22.26
CA TYR A 104 -4.95 22.44 21.14
C TYR A 104 -5.71 21.16 21.52
N ALA A 105 -5.35 20.51 22.62
CA ALA A 105 -6.17 19.47 23.23
C ALA A 105 -7.53 20.08 23.64
N THR A 106 -8.61 19.35 23.39
CA THR A 106 -9.95 19.77 23.80
C THR A 106 -10.52 18.80 24.83
N ASN A 107 -11.08 19.38 25.91
CA ASN A 107 -11.87 18.66 26.91
C ASN A 107 -13.37 18.72 26.59
N GLU A 108 -13.76 19.29 25.45
CA GLU A 108 -15.16 19.35 25.03
C GLU A 108 -15.69 17.94 24.68
N ASP A 109 -17.00 17.73 24.78
CA ASP A 109 -17.64 16.42 24.61
C ASP A 109 -17.32 15.74 23.25
N TRP A 110 -17.06 16.54 22.21
CA TRP A 110 -16.62 16.07 20.89
C TRP A 110 -15.12 15.75 20.81
N GLY A 111 -14.31 16.30 21.72
CA GLY A 111 -12.92 15.88 21.95
C GLY A 111 -12.81 14.48 22.52
N SER A 112 -13.80 14.05 23.31
CA SER A 112 -13.86 12.71 23.91
C SER A 112 -14.56 11.66 23.03
N ASN A 113 -15.46 12.04 22.13
CA ASN A 113 -16.25 11.11 21.33
C ASN A 113 -15.72 10.99 19.89
N GLU A 114 -15.95 9.87 19.20
CA GLU A 114 -15.61 9.71 17.77
C GLU A 114 -16.39 10.67 16.85
N LEU A 115 -17.36 11.39 17.40
CA LEU A 115 -18.24 12.33 16.73
C LEU A 115 -17.80 13.76 17.04
N TRP A 116 -17.07 14.37 16.11
CA TRP A 116 -16.76 15.79 16.12
C TRP A 116 -17.14 16.44 14.80
N ASP A 117 -17.48 17.73 14.88
CA ASP A 117 -17.81 18.54 13.71
C ASP A 117 -16.53 19.08 13.08
N LYS A 118 -16.35 18.86 11.77
CA LYS A 118 -15.18 19.29 11.00
C LYS A 118 -14.95 20.79 11.13
N ALA A 119 -16.01 21.59 10.99
CA ALA A 119 -15.90 23.04 11.04
C ALA A 119 -15.52 23.53 12.45
N ALA A 120 -16.05 22.90 13.50
CA ALA A 120 -15.64 23.16 14.88
C ALA A 120 -14.15 22.84 15.12
N VAL A 121 -13.64 21.69 14.63
CA VAL A 121 -12.22 21.33 14.75
C VAL A 121 -11.33 22.35 14.04
N ILE A 122 -11.64 22.69 12.78
CA ILE A 122 -10.84 23.67 12.02
C ILE A 122 -10.81 25.00 12.76
N LYS A 123 -11.97 25.52 13.15
CA LYS A 123 -12.07 26.77 13.92
C LYS A 123 -11.28 26.72 15.23
N HIS A 124 -11.26 25.57 15.91
CA HIS A 124 -10.49 25.36 17.13
C HIS A 124 -8.99 25.38 16.89
N MET A 125 -8.53 24.79 15.78
CA MET A 125 -7.12 24.73 15.38
C MET A 125 -6.61 26.08 14.82
N GLU A 126 -7.49 26.91 14.28
CA GLU A 126 -7.17 28.26 13.75
C GLU A 126 -7.05 29.35 14.82
N ARG A 127 -7.35 29.03 16.09
CA ARG A 127 -7.26 30.01 17.18
C ARG A 127 -5.82 30.52 17.31
N GLU A 128 -5.69 31.83 17.49
CA GLU A 128 -4.39 32.44 17.76
C GLU A 128 -3.79 31.86 19.05
N SER A 129 -2.58 31.31 18.93
CA SER A 129 -1.83 30.83 20.08
C SER A 129 -1.29 32.04 20.86
N PRO A 130 -1.42 32.06 22.20
CA PRO A 130 -0.89 33.14 23.02
C PRO A 130 0.64 33.22 23.03
N HIS A 131 1.33 32.17 22.55
CA HIS A 131 2.78 32.02 22.66
C HIS A 131 3.48 31.73 21.33
N LEU A 132 2.73 31.60 20.23
CA LEU A 132 3.30 31.32 18.91
C LEU A 132 2.47 32.03 17.83
N SER A 133 3.01 33.11 17.27
CA SER A 133 2.39 33.79 16.13
C SER A 133 2.44 32.92 14.88
N ALA A 134 1.59 33.21 13.89
CA ALA A 134 1.61 32.48 12.61
C ALA A 134 2.97 32.56 11.89
N GLU A 135 3.61 33.73 11.92
CA GLU A 135 4.95 33.93 11.34
C GLU A 135 6.01 33.10 12.09
N ALA A 136 6.00 33.12 13.43
CA ALA A 136 6.91 32.31 14.23
C ALA A 136 6.66 30.81 14.00
N ASN A 137 5.40 30.36 13.90
CA ASN A 137 5.05 28.98 13.59
C ASN A 137 5.65 28.53 12.25
N SER A 138 5.54 29.38 11.21
CA SER A 138 6.13 29.09 9.89
C SER A 138 7.65 28.89 9.96
N ILE A 139 8.36 29.74 10.70
CA ILE A 139 9.81 29.64 10.92
C ILE A 139 10.17 28.35 11.65
N GLN A 140 9.43 28.00 12.71
CA GLN A 140 9.66 26.77 13.45
C GLN A 140 9.38 25.53 12.62
N LEU A 141 8.31 25.54 11.83
CA LEU A 141 7.98 24.44 10.92
C LEU A 141 9.09 24.23 9.89
N SER A 142 9.63 25.31 9.30
CA SER A 142 10.80 25.24 8.41
C SER A 142 12.01 24.59 9.10
N THR A 143 12.25 24.93 10.37
CA THR A 143 13.34 24.35 11.16
C THR A 143 13.13 22.85 11.40
N GLU A 144 11.90 22.41 11.68
CA GLU A 144 11.59 20.98 11.81
C GLU A 144 11.75 20.22 10.48
N TYR A 145 11.38 20.82 9.35
CA TYR A 145 11.62 20.25 8.03
C TYR A 145 13.11 20.09 7.73
N GLU A 146 13.93 21.10 8.00
CA GLU A 146 15.38 21.02 7.81
C GLU A 146 16.02 19.93 8.68
N ALA A 147 15.55 19.79 9.92
CA ALA A 147 15.99 18.73 10.81
C ALA A 147 15.60 17.34 10.29
N LEU A 148 14.36 17.19 9.80
CA LEU A 148 13.88 15.95 9.19
C LEU A 148 14.68 15.59 7.93
N ASP A 149 14.94 16.57 7.06
CA ASP A 149 15.70 16.36 5.83
C ASP A 149 17.13 15.89 6.12
N LYS A 150 17.78 16.51 7.11
CA LYS A 150 19.11 16.07 7.56
C LYS A 150 19.09 14.63 8.08
N ARG A 151 18.09 14.26 8.87
CA ARG A 151 17.93 12.88 9.38
C ARG A 151 17.68 11.87 8.26
N ALA A 152 16.86 12.23 7.28
CA ALA A 152 16.58 11.40 6.14
C ALA A 152 17.84 11.14 5.30
N GLN A 153 18.65 12.18 5.07
CA GLN A 153 19.95 12.04 4.41
C GLN A 153 20.92 11.15 5.19
N GLU A 154 20.89 11.18 6.52
CA GLU A 154 21.67 10.26 7.36
C GLU A 154 21.23 8.81 7.15
N LEU A 155 19.92 8.53 7.19
CA LEU A 155 19.36 7.21 6.90
C LEU A 155 19.70 6.72 5.48
N GLU A 156 19.69 7.61 4.48
CA GLU A 156 20.09 7.29 3.12
C GLU A 156 21.59 6.97 2.99
N ARG A 157 22.45 7.64 3.76
CA ARG A 157 23.88 7.29 3.79
C ARG A 157 24.12 5.93 4.43
N GLU A 158 23.39 5.61 5.50
CA GLU A 158 23.44 4.28 6.12
C GLU A 158 23.08 3.16 5.11
N VAL A 159 22.17 3.41 4.16
CA VAL A 159 21.85 2.48 3.06
C VAL A 159 23.09 2.17 2.21
N GLN A 160 23.92 3.17 1.93
CA GLN A 160 25.12 3.04 1.11
C GLN A 160 26.23 2.29 1.87
N GLU A 161 26.38 2.53 3.17
CA GLU A 161 27.42 1.93 3.99
C GLU A 161 27.09 0.50 4.45
N LEU A 162 25.83 0.21 4.75
CA LEU A 162 25.39 -1.05 5.39
C LEU A 162 25.08 -2.20 4.42
N LYS A 163 25.47 -2.13 3.14
CA LYS A 163 25.43 -3.23 2.15
C LYS A 163 24.15 -4.11 2.20
N GLY A 164 22.96 -3.52 2.30
CA GLY A 164 21.69 -4.29 2.23
C GLY A 164 20.90 -4.41 3.54
N ASN A 165 21.43 -3.95 4.69
CA ASN A 165 20.76 -4.12 6.00
C ASN A 165 20.12 -2.85 6.58
N SER A 166 19.95 -1.80 5.76
CA SER A 166 19.26 -0.58 6.20
C SER A 166 17.76 -0.79 6.36
N GLU A 167 17.13 -0.02 7.26
CA GLU A 167 15.68 -0.06 7.47
C GLU A 167 14.90 0.32 6.20
N ILE A 168 15.42 1.26 5.39
CA ILE A 168 14.81 1.64 4.11
C ILE A 168 14.83 0.47 3.12
N GLN A 169 15.93 -0.30 3.05
CA GLN A 169 15.99 -1.48 2.18
C GLN A 169 15.05 -2.60 2.65
N LYS A 170 14.95 -2.82 3.96
CA LYS A 170 13.99 -3.79 4.52
C LYS A 170 12.55 -3.38 4.20
N LEU A 171 12.24 -2.09 4.38
CA LEU A 171 10.92 -1.55 4.04
C LEU A 171 10.63 -1.69 2.54
N ARG A 172 11.59 -1.33 1.69
CA ARG A 172 11.49 -1.51 0.23
C ARG A 172 11.21 -2.96 -0.13
N ALA A 173 12.02 -3.89 0.38
CA ALA A 173 11.83 -5.32 0.12
C ALA A 173 10.44 -5.80 0.58
N ASN A 174 9.95 -5.33 1.73
CA ASN A 174 8.63 -5.68 2.24
C ASN A 174 7.46 -5.14 1.39
N ILE A 175 7.63 -3.98 0.75
CA ILE A 175 6.62 -3.37 -0.12
C ILE A 175 6.67 -3.97 -1.54
N GLU A 176 7.87 -4.09 -2.11
CA GLU A 176 8.06 -4.54 -3.50
C GLU A 176 7.86 -6.05 -3.67
N SER A 177 8.04 -6.86 -2.61
CA SER A 177 7.83 -8.31 -2.69
C SER A 177 6.38 -8.72 -2.98
N LEU A 178 5.41 -7.84 -2.71
CA LEU A 178 4.01 -8.06 -3.08
C LEU A 178 3.64 -7.46 -4.45
N GLU A 179 4.56 -6.74 -5.12
CA GLU A 179 4.26 -6.07 -6.38
C GLU A 179 3.88 -7.06 -7.48
N SER A 180 4.59 -8.19 -7.57
CA SER A 180 4.26 -9.26 -8.51
C SER A 180 2.85 -9.83 -8.32
N TYR A 181 2.35 -9.87 -7.07
CA TYR A 181 0.97 -10.29 -6.78
C TYR A 181 -0.05 -9.24 -7.19
N ARG A 182 0.27 -7.95 -7.03
CA ARG A 182 -0.57 -6.82 -7.46
C ARG A 182 -0.67 -6.76 -8.99
N GLU A 183 0.45 -6.88 -9.69
CA GLU A 183 0.49 -6.94 -11.16
C GLU A 183 -0.36 -8.11 -11.67
N LEU A 184 -0.19 -9.29 -11.08
CA LEU A 184 -1.01 -10.47 -11.40
C LEU A 184 -2.51 -10.24 -11.18
N CYS A 185 -2.88 -9.61 -10.07
CA CYS A 185 -4.28 -9.28 -9.81
C CYS A 185 -4.83 -8.25 -10.79
N ASN A 186 -4.05 -7.22 -11.15
CA ASN A 186 -4.45 -6.20 -12.11
C ASN A 186 -4.67 -6.81 -13.50
N GLU A 187 -3.75 -7.64 -13.99
CA GLU A 187 -3.93 -8.37 -15.25
C GLU A 187 -5.18 -9.25 -15.22
N TYR A 188 -5.41 -9.95 -14.11
CA TYR A 188 -6.58 -10.81 -13.94
C TYR A 188 -7.89 -10.01 -13.93
N ILE A 189 -7.92 -8.87 -13.23
CA ILE A 189 -9.04 -7.92 -13.18
C ILE A 189 -9.37 -7.41 -14.59
N ASP A 190 -8.35 -7.03 -15.37
CA ASP A 190 -8.53 -6.52 -16.72
C ASP A 190 -9.14 -7.57 -17.65
N LEU A 191 -8.67 -8.81 -17.58
CA LEU A 191 -9.22 -9.91 -18.37
C LEU A 191 -10.65 -10.27 -17.95
N LEU A 192 -10.95 -10.30 -16.64
CA LEU A 192 -12.31 -10.52 -16.14
C LEU A 192 -13.26 -9.40 -16.56
N SER A 193 -12.79 -8.15 -16.55
CA SER A 193 -13.58 -6.99 -16.99
C SER A 193 -13.93 -7.09 -18.47
N LYS A 194 -12.94 -7.41 -19.32
CA LYS A 194 -13.17 -7.65 -20.76
C LYS A 194 -14.14 -8.81 -21.00
N ALA A 195 -13.99 -9.93 -20.29
CA ALA A 195 -14.89 -11.07 -20.41
C ALA A 195 -16.33 -10.71 -20.01
N LEU A 196 -16.50 -9.92 -18.94
CA LEU A 196 -17.80 -9.43 -18.49
C LEU A 196 -18.44 -8.51 -19.53
N ASP A 197 -17.66 -7.61 -20.14
CA ASP A 197 -18.14 -6.72 -21.20
C ASP A 197 -18.57 -7.49 -22.47
N SER A 198 -17.84 -8.54 -22.85
CA SER A 198 -18.25 -9.42 -23.96
C SER A 198 -19.57 -10.15 -23.66
N LEU A 199 -19.76 -10.63 -22.42
CA LEU A 199 -20.98 -11.30 -22.00
C LEU A 199 -22.19 -10.35 -22.00
N ASN A 200 -21.99 -9.10 -21.56
CA ASN A 200 -23.04 -8.08 -21.50
C ASN A 200 -23.40 -7.50 -22.89
N SER A 201 -22.39 -7.29 -23.75
CA SER A 201 -22.60 -6.74 -25.10
C SER A 201 -23.09 -7.77 -26.11
N GLY A 202 -22.98 -9.06 -25.80
CA GLY A 202 -23.31 -10.14 -26.73
C GLY A 202 -22.37 -10.23 -27.94
N LYS A 203 -21.26 -9.50 -27.93
CA LYS A 203 -20.21 -9.57 -28.95
C LYS A 203 -19.26 -10.72 -28.61
N THR A 204 -19.37 -11.82 -29.34
CA THR A 204 -18.32 -12.84 -29.41
C THR A 204 -17.25 -12.35 -30.38
N GLU A 205 -16.10 -11.91 -29.87
CA GLU A 205 -14.91 -11.74 -30.70
C GLU A 205 -14.43 -13.12 -31.16
N ASN A 206 -14.45 -13.33 -32.48
CA ASN A 206 -13.85 -14.45 -33.20
C ASN A 206 -14.29 -15.87 -32.76
N GLN A 207 -15.45 -16.33 -33.25
CA GLN A 207 -15.69 -17.76 -33.45
C GLN A 207 -16.19 -18.00 -34.88
N THR A 208 -15.24 -18.23 -35.79
CA THR A 208 -15.44 -18.98 -37.03
C THR A 208 -15.62 -20.46 -36.65
N GLY A 209 -16.86 -20.84 -36.35
CA GLY A 209 -17.22 -22.22 -36.06
C GLY A 209 -18.63 -22.27 -35.50
N GLU A 210 -19.48 -23.10 -36.12
CA GLU A 210 -20.87 -23.37 -35.71
C GLU A 210 -20.92 -23.83 -34.25
N GLN A 211 -21.02 -22.90 -33.30
CA GLN A 211 -21.50 -23.17 -31.95
C GLN A 211 -22.73 -22.31 -31.71
N ALA A 212 -23.86 -22.98 -31.45
CA ALA A 212 -25.14 -22.34 -31.19
C ALA A 212 -24.99 -21.26 -30.10
N LEU A 213 -25.47 -20.05 -30.39
CA LEU A 213 -25.42 -18.93 -29.47
C LEU A 213 -26.07 -19.34 -28.13
N PRO A 214 -25.37 -19.22 -26.98
CA PRO A 214 -25.97 -19.54 -25.70
C PRO A 214 -27.21 -18.66 -25.44
N SER A 215 -28.25 -19.28 -24.88
CA SER A 215 -29.51 -18.59 -24.54
C SER A 215 -29.23 -17.35 -23.68
N ALA A 216 -30.08 -16.33 -23.79
CA ALA A 216 -29.92 -15.08 -23.03
C ALA A 216 -29.82 -15.34 -21.51
N GLN A 217 -30.56 -16.34 -21.00
CA GLN A 217 -30.49 -16.77 -19.60
C GLN A 217 -29.14 -17.41 -19.23
N SER A 218 -28.55 -18.20 -20.14
CA SER A 218 -27.21 -18.79 -19.92
C SER A 218 -26.13 -17.71 -19.89
N ARG A 219 -26.22 -16.70 -20.76
CA ARG A 219 -25.30 -15.55 -20.77
C ARG A 219 -25.41 -14.71 -19.51
N ALA A 220 -26.64 -14.40 -19.07
CA ALA A 220 -26.87 -13.63 -17.85
C ALA A 220 -26.26 -14.30 -16.61
N ARG A 221 -26.45 -15.62 -16.45
CA ARG A 221 -25.81 -16.39 -15.37
C ARG A 221 -24.28 -16.35 -15.45
N LYS A 222 -23.70 -16.49 -16.64
CA LYS A 222 -22.24 -16.40 -16.81
C LYS A 222 -21.71 -15.00 -16.47
N ALA A 223 -22.46 -13.94 -16.80
CA ALA A 223 -22.08 -12.57 -16.47
C ALA A 223 -22.11 -12.34 -14.96
N GLU A 224 -23.14 -12.83 -14.27
CA GLU A 224 -23.28 -12.73 -12.81
C GLU A 224 -22.10 -13.39 -12.09
N VAL A 225 -21.77 -14.64 -12.42
CA VAL A 225 -20.65 -15.35 -11.78
C VAL A 225 -19.30 -14.68 -12.10
N THR A 226 -19.11 -14.21 -13.34
CA THR A 226 -17.90 -13.44 -13.71
C THR A 226 -17.79 -12.13 -12.92
N ALA A 227 -18.90 -11.42 -12.70
CA ALA A 227 -18.92 -10.20 -11.90
C ALA A 227 -18.59 -10.47 -10.42
N VAL A 228 -19.07 -11.58 -9.85
CA VAL A 228 -18.70 -12.01 -8.49
C VAL A 228 -17.21 -12.29 -8.41
N ARG A 229 -16.62 -13.04 -9.35
CA ARG A 229 -15.17 -13.31 -9.39
C ARG A 229 -14.37 -12.01 -9.52
N LEU A 230 -14.79 -11.09 -10.39
CA LEU A 230 -14.17 -9.78 -10.53
C LEU A 230 -14.16 -9.00 -9.21
N GLY A 231 -15.27 -9.02 -8.47
CA GLY A 231 -15.35 -8.42 -7.13
C GLY A 231 -14.38 -9.05 -6.15
N LEU A 232 -14.32 -10.38 -6.09
CA LEU A 232 -13.42 -11.11 -5.20
C LEU A 232 -11.93 -10.85 -5.52
N VAL A 233 -11.55 -10.82 -6.79
CA VAL A 233 -10.17 -10.51 -7.20
C VAL A 233 -9.81 -9.05 -6.85
N LYS A 234 -10.75 -8.11 -6.97
CA LYS A 234 -10.52 -6.72 -6.51
C LYS A 234 -10.28 -6.65 -5.00
N VAL A 235 -11.04 -7.40 -4.20
CA VAL A 235 -10.83 -7.47 -2.75
C VAL A 235 -9.47 -8.09 -2.41
N LEU A 236 -9.07 -9.15 -3.12
CA LEU A 236 -7.76 -9.77 -2.96
C LEU A 236 -6.62 -8.80 -3.33
N ASN A 237 -6.78 -8.07 -4.45
CA ASN A 237 -5.81 -7.06 -4.88
C ASN A 237 -5.65 -5.94 -3.82
N GLU A 238 -6.76 -5.53 -3.22
CA GLU A 238 -6.75 -4.55 -2.15
C GLU A 238 -5.95 -5.02 -0.94
N ASP A 239 -6.10 -6.29 -0.55
CA ASP A 239 -5.32 -6.87 0.54
C ASP A 239 -3.80 -6.86 0.25
N PHE A 240 -3.39 -7.11 -1.00
CA PHE A 240 -1.98 -6.96 -1.40
C PHE A 240 -1.52 -5.51 -1.45
N ARG A 241 -2.41 -4.57 -1.81
CA ARG A 241 -2.10 -3.15 -1.93
C ARG A 241 -1.80 -2.52 -0.57
N VAL A 242 -2.59 -2.86 0.45
CA VAL A 242 -2.48 -2.26 1.80
C VAL A 242 -1.62 -3.07 2.76
N SER A 243 -1.10 -4.23 2.35
CA SER A 243 -0.25 -5.06 3.21
C SER A 243 1.22 -4.96 2.82
N MET A 244 2.09 -5.13 3.82
CA MET A 244 3.50 -5.45 3.63
C MET A 244 3.72 -6.98 3.70
N ALA A 245 4.76 -7.49 3.05
CA ALA A 245 4.98 -8.95 2.96
C ALA A 245 5.19 -9.66 4.31
N ASN A 246 5.77 -8.98 5.30
CA ASN A 246 5.91 -9.52 6.66
C ASN A 246 4.63 -9.37 7.51
N LYS A 247 3.60 -8.68 7.03
CA LYS A 247 2.32 -8.43 7.73
C LYS A 247 1.11 -9.02 7.02
N ILE A 248 1.28 -9.50 5.78
CA ILE A 248 0.19 -10.08 5.01
C ILE A 248 -0.35 -11.36 5.66
N ASN A 249 -1.68 -11.45 5.75
CA ASN A 249 -2.34 -12.65 6.26
C ASN A 249 -2.54 -13.67 5.13
N TRP A 250 -1.54 -14.53 4.93
CA TRP A 250 -1.59 -15.57 3.90
C TRP A 250 -2.74 -16.57 4.07
N ASN A 251 -3.24 -16.77 5.29
CA ASN A 251 -4.42 -17.61 5.51
C ASN A 251 -5.68 -16.95 4.95
N LYS A 252 -5.84 -15.63 5.15
CA LYS A 252 -6.94 -14.85 4.55
C LYS A 252 -6.87 -14.90 3.01
N VAL A 253 -5.67 -14.71 2.45
CA VAL A 253 -5.43 -14.83 1.00
C VAL A 253 -5.82 -16.22 0.49
N GLY A 254 -5.43 -17.29 1.21
CA GLY A 254 -5.82 -18.66 0.88
C GLY A 254 -7.34 -18.84 0.84
N LEU A 255 -8.06 -18.34 1.86
CA LEU A 255 -9.52 -18.42 1.91
C LEU A 255 -10.18 -17.66 0.75
N GLN A 256 -9.69 -16.47 0.40
CA GLN A 256 -10.19 -15.70 -0.74
C GLN A 256 -9.96 -16.42 -2.07
N LEU A 257 -8.79 -17.05 -2.25
CA LEU A 257 -8.50 -17.84 -3.44
C LEU A 257 -9.41 -19.06 -3.55
N ASP A 258 -9.70 -19.73 -2.43
CA ASP A 258 -10.63 -20.86 -2.40
C ASP A 258 -12.07 -20.42 -2.69
N GLU A 259 -12.47 -19.24 -2.21
CA GLU A 259 -13.75 -18.62 -2.57
C GLU A 259 -13.85 -18.31 -4.07
N ILE A 260 -12.79 -17.78 -4.69
CA ILE A 260 -12.74 -17.55 -6.14
C ILE A 260 -12.85 -18.88 -6.90
N LYS A 261 -12.15 -19.94 -6.45
CA LYS A 261 -12.24 -21.28 -7.07
C LYS A 261 -13.65 -21.88 -6.96
N ALA A 262 -14.36 -21.62 -5.86
CA ALA A 262 -15.73 -22.10 -5.68
C ALA A 262 -16.71 -21.51 -6.72
N GLN A 263 -16.37 -20.37 -7.32
CA GLN A 263 -17.14 -19.72 -8.40
C GLN A 263 -16.89 -20.34 -9.79
N GLN A 264 -16.34 -21.56 -9.87
CA GLN A 264 -16.09 -22.31 -11.12
C GLN A 264 -15.36 -21.45 -12.18
N PRO A 265 -14.10 -21.05 -11.91
CA PRO A 265 -13.31 -20.24 -12.82
C PRO A 265 -13.09 -20.93 -14.17
N LEU A 266 -12.90 -20.14 -15.22
CA LEU A 266 -12.56 -20.63 -16.56
C LEU A 266 -11.12 -21.16 -16.62
N ASP A 267 -10.80 -21.95 -17.66
CA ASP A 267 -9.49 -22.59 -17.82
C ASP A 267 -8.32 -21.61 -17.74
N TRP A 268 -8.46 -20.44 -18.35
CA TRP A 268 -7.40 -19.41 -18.35
C TRP A 268 -7.19 -18.78 -16.97
N GLU A 269 -8.23 -18.73 -16.13
CA GLU A 269 -8.19 -18.16 -14.78
C GLU A 269 -7.32 -19.02 -13.84
N PHE A 270 -7.28 -20.34 -14.05
CA PHE A 270 -6.47 -21.25 -13.23
C PHE A 270 -4.98 -20.92 -13.25
N ASN A 271 -4.45 -20.35 -14.34
CA ASN A 271 -3.05 -19.91 -14.40
C ASN A 271 -2.78 -18.79 -13.38
N TYR A 272 -3.68 -17.80 -13.30
CA TYR A 272 -3.59 -16.72 -12.31
C TYR A 272 -3.75 -17.24 -10.89
N LEU A 273 -4.78 -18.06 -10.64
CA LEU A 273 -5.05 -18.62 -9.31
C LEU A 273 -3.90 -19.49 -8.79
N LYS A 274 -3.17 -20.18 -9.69
CA LYS A 274 -1.96 -20.94 -9.34
C LYS A 274 -0.80 -20.03 -8.94
N ARG A 275 -0.59 -18.93 -9.67
CA ARG A 275 0.51 -17.97 -9.41
C ARG A 275 0.25 -17.09 -8.18
N LEU A 276 -1.02 -16.83 -7.86
CA LEU A 276 -1.43 -16.05 -6.68
C LEU A 276 -1.41 -16.86 -5.37
N GLN A 277 -1.11 -18.17 -5.41
CA GLN A 277 -1.04 -18.96 -4.19
C GLN A 277 0.00 -18.39 -3.20
N PRO A 278 -0.24 -18.51 -1.88
CA PRO A 278 0.74 -18.12 -0.89
C PRO A 278 2.10 -18.75 -1.16
N PRO A 279 3.21 -18.02 -0.94
CA PRO A 279 4.54 -18.60 -1.03
C PRO A 279 4.61 -19.79 -0.06
N PHE A 280 5.18 -20.89 -0.54
CA PHE A 280 5.20 -22.17 0.16
C PHE A 280 5.57 -22.01 1.64
N SER A 281 4.69 -22.45 2.55
CA SER A 281 5.10 -22.73 3.93
C SER A 281 5.76 -24.10 3.94
N LEU A 282 7.03 -24.17 4.37
CA LEU A 282 7.79 -25.42 4.54
C LEU A 282 7.00 -26.50 5.32
N GLY A 283 6.07 -26.09 6.20
CA GLY A 283 5.17 -26.99 6.94
C GLY A 283 4.24 -27.83 6.05
N LYS A 284 3.80 -27.34 4.90
CA LYS A 284 3.01 -28.13 3.92
C LYS A 284 3.89 -29.03 3.05
N ALA A 285 5.16 -28.68 2.85
CA ALA A 285 6.08 -29.43 1.99
C ALA A 285 6.48 -30.80 2.57
N ILE A 286 6.45 -30.98 3.90
CA ILE A 286 6.75 -32.28 4.53
C ILE A 286 5.69 -33.33 4.15
N VAL A 287 4.48 -32.90 3.79
CA VAL A 287 3.37 -33.81 3.45
C VAL A 287 3.38 -34.21 1.98
N ASP A 288 4.02 -33.44 1.09
CA ASP A 288 3.89 -33.64 -0.36
C ASP A 288 5.25 -33.75 -1.08
N LYS A 289 5.81 -34.96 -1.06
CA LYS A 289 7.17 -35.28 -1.53
C LYS A 289 7.40 -35.11 -3.03
N GLN A 290 6.34 -35.06 -3.86
CA GLN A 290 6.50 -34.97 -5.32
C GLN A 290 6.80 -33.55 -5.84
N ASN A 291 6.39 -32.51 -5.11
CA ASN A 291 6.57 -31.11 -5.54
C ASN A 291 7.93 -30.52 -5.14
N GLN A 292 8.69 -31.14 -4.23
CA GLN A 292 10.00 -30.67 -3.79
C GLN A 292 11.07 -30.80 -4.89
N LEU A 293 11.08 -31.91 -5.64
CA LEU A 293 12.09 -32.16 -6.68
C LEU A 293 11.94 -31.24 -7.90
N LEU A 294 10.71 -30.88 -8.25
CA LEU A 294 10.43 -30.00 -9.40
C LEU A 294 10.83 -28.54 -9.13
N PHE A 295 10.62 -28.04 -7.90
CA PHE A 295 10.96 -26.65 -7.57
C PHE A 295 12.47 -26.43 -7.38
N PHE A 296 13.17 -27.33 -6.68
CA PHE A 296 14.63 -27.24 -6.58
C PHE A 296 15.31 -27.47 -7.94
N GLY A 297 14.75 -28.34 -8.78
CA GLY A 297 15.24 -28.54 -10.14
C GLY A 297 15.14 -27.30 -11.02
N MET A 298 14.00 -26.58 -10.98
CA MET A 298 13.79 -25.39 -11.81
C MET A 298 14.64 -24.19 -11.38
N ASN A 299 14.79 -23.94 -10.07
CA ASN A 299 15.55 -22.77 -9.62
C ASN A 299 17.07 -22.99 -9.71
N CYS A 300 17.56 -24.23 -9.51
CA CYS A 300 18.98 -24.52 -9.74
C CYS A 300 19.35 -24.43 -11.23
N LEU A 301 18.45 -24.82 -12.15
CA LEU A 301 18.70 -24.68 -13.58
C LEU A 301 18.71 -23.23 -14.04
N GLN A 302 17.87 -22.36 -13.48
CA GLN A 302 17.90 -20.93 -13.78
C GLN A 302 19.18 -20.23 -13.30
N SER A 303 19.76 -20.68 -12.18
CA SER A 303 21.07 -20.16 -11.72
C SER A 303 22.26 -20.73 -12.51
N ILE A 304 22.14 -21.90 -13.14
CA ILE A 304 23.23 -22.52 -13.93
C ILE A 304 23.20 -22.05 -15.40
N ILE A 305 22.03 -21.73 -15.96
CA ILE A 305 21.88 -21.30 -17.36
C ILE A 305 22.10 -19.78 -17.52
N GLY A 306 22.24 -19.04 -16.43
CA GLY A 306 22.67 -17.63 -16.41
C GLY A 306 24.16 -17.41 -16.69
N CYS A 307 24.75 -18.11 -17.66
CA CYS A 307 26.07 -17.79 -18.20
C CYS A 307 25.93 -16.86 -19.40
N ASP A 308 26.59 -15.69 -19.27
CA ASP A 308 26.73 -14.59 -20.22
C ASP A 308 26.69 -14.96 -21.71
N SER A 309 25.63 -14.52 -22.40
CA SER A 309 25.58 -14.43 -23.86
C SER A 309 26.16 -13.11 -24.41
N SER A 310 26.77 -12.30 -23.54
CA SER A 310 27.36 -11.00 -23.88
C SER A 310 28.83 -11.07 -24.33
N SER A 311 29.49 -12.24 -24.33
CA SER A 311 30.91 -12.38 -24.72
C SER A 311 31.18 -12.93 -26.13
N LEU A 312 30.17 -13.07 -27.00
CA LEU A 312 30.33 -13.66 -28.36
C LEU A 312 30.11 -12.70 -29.53
N ARG A 313 30.16 -11.37 -29.30
CA ARG A 313 29.99 -10.37 -30.38
C ARG A 313 31.13 -9.36 -30.55
N ALA A 314 32.33 -9.70 -30.07
CA ALA A 314 33.54 -8.92 -30.32
C ALA A 314 34.69 -9.83 -30.78
N SER A 315 34.59 -10.36 -32.00
CA SER A 315 35.73 -10.86 -32.81
C SER A 315 35.25 -11.29 -34.19
N SER A 316 34.95 -10.32 -35.06
CA SER A 316 34.92 -10.55 -36.51
C SER A 316 35.18 -9.26 -37.29
N GLU A 317 36.26 -8.56 -36.94
CA GLU A 317 36.93 -7.65 -37.88
C GLU A 317 38.41 -8.03 -37.89
N GLY A 318 38.76 -8.91 -38.83
CA GLY A 318 40.14 -9.18 -39.19
C GLY A 318 40.61 -8.14 -40.22
N PRO A 319 41.91 -7.80 -40.23
CA PRO A 319 42.44 -6.75 -41.10
C PRO A 319 42.53 -7.27 -42.54
N GLN A 320 42.11 -6.46 -43.51
CA GLN A 320 42.54 -6.63 -44.90
C GLN A 320 43.50 -5.51 -45.27
N SER A 321 44.68 -5.96 -45.67
CA SER A 321 45.73 -5.31 -46.45
C SER A 321 45.22 -4.58 -47.68
#